data_AF-A0A453IMW4-F1
#
_entry.id   AF-A0A453IMW4-F1
#
_cell.length_a   1.000
_cell.length_b   1.000
_cell.length_c   1.000
_cell.angle_alpha   90.00
_cell.angle_beta   90.00
_cell.angle_gamma   90.00
#
_symmetry.space_group_name_H-M   'P 1'
#
loop_
_entity.id
_entity.type
_entity.pdbx_description
1 polymer ?
#
loop_
_entity_poly.entity_id
_entity_poly.type
_entity_poly.pdbx_seq_one_letter_code
_entity_poly.pdbx_strand_id
1 'polypeptide(L)'
;RRGEKRSALHRGDKGQEEMAGKPVSLKGVALISGGAADSAVAGALHFVQDPSSGYTEVRGRVSGLAPGLHGFHIHAFGDTTNGCNSTGP
;
A
#
# COMPACT_ATOMS: atom_id res chain seq x y z
N ARG A 1 27.87 -25.58 -57.43
CA ARG A 1 27.12 -26.48 -56.50
C ARG A 1 27.36 -25.98 -55.09
N ARG A 2 26.27 -25.80 -54.32
CA ARG A 2 26.22 -25.41 -52.89
C ARG A 2 26.65 -23.95 -52.67
N GLY A 3 25.92 -23.11 -51.96
CA GLY A 3 24.79 -23.33 -51.07
C GLY A 3 24.89 -22.23 -50.00
N GLU A 4 23.86 -21.41 -49.96
CA GLU A 4 23.45 -20.46 -48.93
C GLU A 4 23.93 -20.77 -47.49
N LYS A 5 24.38 -19.74 -46.77
CA LYS A 5 23.90 -19.41 -45.41
C LYS A 5 24.40 -18.03 -44.99
N ARG A 6 23.50 -17.05 -45.11
CA ARG A 6 23.59 -15.77 -44.42
C ARG A 6 23.38 -16.04 -42.93
N SER A 7 24.43 -15.97 -42.12
CA SER A 7 24.27 -15.93 -40.67
C SER A 7 23.75 -14.54 -40.30
N ALA A 8 22.45 -14.46 -40.03
CA ALA A 8 21.86 -13.33 -39.34
C ALA A 8 22.49 -13.25 -37.94
N LEU A 9 23.51 -12.40 -37.79
CA LEU A 9 23.93 -11.89 -36.49
C LEU A 9 22.69 -11.21 -35.90
N HIS A 10 22.09 -11.90 -34.93
CA HIS A 10 21.08 -11.31 -34.08
C HIS A 10 21.69 -10.05 -33.48
N ARG A 11 21.00 -8.95 -33.73
CA ARG A 11 21.24 -7.67 -33.10
C ARG A 11 21.21 -7.93 -31.59
N GLY A 12 22.38 -7.91 -30.96
CA GLY A 12 22.46 -7.76 -29.51
C GLY A 12 21.81 -6.42 -29.21
N ASP A 13 20.63 -6.49 -28.61
CA ASP A 13 19.86 -5.34 -28.20
C ASP A 13 20.77 -4.41 -27.41
N LYS A 14 20.69 -3.14 -27.79
CA LYS A 14 21.43 -2.06 -27.17
C LYS A 14 21.00 -1.99 -25.72
N GLY A 15 21.93 -1.62 -24.84
CA GLY A 15 21.66 -1.38 -23.43
C GLY A 15 20.38 -0.56 -23.28
N GLN A 16 19.37 -1.19 -22.69
CA GLN A 16 18.31 -0.48 -22.03
C GLN A 16 18.90 -0.14 -20.66
N GLU A 17 19.59 1.00 -20.61
CA GLU A 17 19.78 1.72 -19.35
C GLU A 17 18.38 1.95 -18.80
N GLU A 18 18.02 1.10 -17.85
CA GLU A 18 16.77 1.09 -17.15
C GLU A 18 16.66 2.43 -16.40
N MET A 19 15.92 3.36 -17.01
CA MET A 19 15.41 4.58 -16.40
C MET A 19 14.32 4.26 -15.35
N ALA A 20 14.46 3.15 -14.60
CA ALA A 20 13.60 2.87 -13.45
C ALA A 20 14.08 3.75 -12.31
N GLY A 21 13.31 4.80 -12.02
CA GLY A 21 13.45 5.51 -10.76
C GLY A 21 13.49 4.49 -9.62
N LYS A 22 14.49 4.61 -8.74
CA LYS A 22 14.62 3.84 -7.51
C LYS A 22 13.22 3.59 -6.92
N PRO A 23 12.81 2.34 -6.66
CA PRO A 23 11.43 2.08 -6.34
C PRO A 23 11.08 2.82 -5.04
N VAL A 24 10.13 3.76 -5.16
CA VAL A 24 9.79 4.68 -4.08
C VAL A 24 8.88 3.95 -3.12
N SER A 25 9.27 3.85 -1.85
CA SER A 25 8.41 3.28 -0.81
C SER A 25 7.19 4.18 -0.60
N LEU A 26 6.00 3.64 -0.88
CA LEU A 26 4.73 4.33 -0.63
C LEU A 26 4.44 4.36 0.86
N LYS A 27 3.97 5.51 1.35
CA LYS A 27 3.66 5.73 2.76
C LYS A 27 2.28 6.37 2.90
N GLY A 28 1.54 5.95 3.91
CA GLY A 28 0.25 6.51 4.29
C GLY A 28 0.11 6.62 5.79
N VAL A 29 -0.76 7.52 6.25
CA VAL A 29 -1.13 7.67 7.66
C VAL A 29 -2.64 7.76 7.77
N ALA A 30 -3.23 6.98 8.68
CA ALA A 30 -4.64 7.08 9.03
C ALA A 30 -4.77 7.47 10.51
N LEU A 31 -5.61 8.47 10.79
CA LEU A 31 -5.98 8.85 12.14
C LEU A 31 -7.30 8.16 12.49
N ILE A 32 -7.36 7.61 13.70
CA ILE A 32 -8.55 6.95 14.23
C ILE A 32 -9.09 7.83 15.34
N SER A 33 -10.35 8.25 15.20
CA SER A 33 -11.14 8.93 16.21
C SER A 33 -12.46 8.19 16.39
N GLY A 34 -12.88 7.96 17.63
CA GLY A 34 -14.17 7.34 17.91
C GLY A 34 -15.34 8.16 17.37
N GLY A 35 -16.42 7.48 16.96
CA GLY A 35 -17.56 8.11 16.30
C GLY A 35 -18.46 8.98 17.19
N ALA A 36 -18.28 8.94 18.52
CA ALA A 36 -19.02 9.75 19.48
C ALA A 36 -18.13 10.84 20.08
N ALA A 37 -18.72 11.99 20.43
CA ALA A 37 -18.00 13.15 20.95
C ALA A 37 -17.26 12.89 22.28
N ASP A 38 -17.68 11.88 23.03
CA ASP A 38 -17.13 11.43 24.32
C ASP A 38 -16.30 10.15 24.21
N SER A 39 -16.04 9.66 22.99
CA SER A 39 -15.27 8.44 22.82
C SER A 39 -13.81 8.64 23.22
N ALA A 40 -13.34 7.81 24.14
CA ALA A 40 -11.92 7.75 24.49
C ALA A 40 -11.07 7.01 23.43
N VAL A 41 -11.69 6.42 22.39
CA VAL A 41 -10.99 5.66 21.36
C VAL A 41 -10.28 6.61 20.41
N ALA A 42 -8.96 6.50 20.38
CA ALA A 42 -8.12 7.28 19.48
C ALA A 42 -6.87 6.50 19.08
N GLY A 43 -6.33 6.79 17.90
CA GLY A 43 -5.11 6.15 17.42
C GLY A 43 -4.56 6.74 16.13
N ALA A 44 -3.39 6.25 15.76
CA ALA A 44 -2.75 6.55 14.48
C ALA A 44 -2.10 5.28 13.93
N LEU A 45 -2.27 5.07 12.63
CA LEU A 45 -1.70 3.96 11.89
C LEU A 45 -0.84 4.49 10.74
N HIS A 46 0.31 3.87 10.57
CA HIS A 46 1.25 4.10 9.50
C HIS A 46 1.24 2.89 8.56
N PHE A 47 1.17 3.18 7.27
CA PHE A 47 1.25 2.21 6.19
C PHE A 47 2.57 2.45 5.47
N VAL A 48 3.38 1.42 5.32
CA VAL A 48 4.63 1.48 4.56
C VAL A 48 4.68 0.31 3.61
N GLN A 49 4.67 0.59 2.31
CA GLN A 49 4.82 -0.44 1.29
C GLN A 49 6.30 -0.70 1.03
N ASP A 50 6.67 -1.97 1.13
CA ASP A 50 7.98 -2.45 0.73
C ASP A 50 8.06 -2.47 -0.81
N PRO A 51 8.98 -1.70 -1.43
CA PRO A 51 9.10 -1.62 -2.88
C PRO A 51 9.52 -2.93 -3.56
N SER A 52 10.15 -3.85 -2.82
CA SER A 52 10.69 -5.12 -3.35
C SER A 52 9.67 -6.25 -3.28
N SER A 53 8.88 -6.32 -2.21
CA SER A 53 7.87 -7.38 -2.03
C SER A 53 6.45 -6.95 -2.39
N GLY A 54 6.18 -5.65 -2.43
CA GLY A 54 4.85 -5.09 -2.65
C GLY A 54 3.93 -5.17 -1.43
N TYR A 55 4.33 -5.84 -0.35
CA TYR A 55 3.55 -5.92 0.89
C TYR A 55 3.53 -4.58 1.62
N THR A 56 2.36 -4.27 2.20
CA THR A 56 2.18 -3.09 3.04
C THR A 56 2.22 -3.51 4.50
N GLU A 57 3.23 -3.02 5.20
CA GLU A 57 3.29 -3.10 6.65
C GLU A 57 2.37 -2.04 7.28
N VAL A 58 1.57 -2.46 8.25
CA VAL A 58 0.69 -1.59 9.03
C VAL A 58 1.16 -1.59 10.47
N ARG A 59 1.53 -0.42 10.99
CA ARG A 59 1.99 -0.24 12.38
C ARG A 59 1.34 0.96 13.02
N GLY A 60 1.06 0.89 14.31
CA GLY A 60 0.57 2.03 15.04
C GLY A 60 0.04 1.67 16.42
N ARG A 61 -0.70 2.61 17.01
CA ARG A 61 -1.27 2.45 18.34
C ARG A 61 -2.71 2.95 18.35
N VAL A 62 -3.59 2.14 18.93
CA VAL A 62 -4.96 2.51 19.28
C VAL A 62 -5.10 2.40 20.80
N SER A 63 -5.77 3.37 21.40
CA SER A 63 -5.97 3.49 22.85
C SER A 63 -7.45 3.72 23.16
N GLY A 64 -7.84 3.54 24.42
CA GLY A 64 -9.24 3.73 24.86
C GLY A 64 -10.19 2.57 24.51
N LEU A 65 -9.68 1.49 23.91
CA LEU A 65 -10.45 0.27 23.67
C LEU A 65 -10.68 -0.50 24.98
N ALA A 66 -11.85 -1.14 25.09
CA ALA A 66 -12.10 -2.10 26.15
C ALA A 66 -11.12 -3.30 26.05
N PRO A 67 -10.78 -3.98 27.16
CA PRO A 67 -9.95 -5.17 27.10
C PRO A 67 -10.54 -6.25 26.18
N GLY A 68 -9.69 -6.88 25.37
CA GLY A 68 -10.08 -7.94 24.43
C GLY A 68 -9.54 -7.73 23.03
N LEU A 69 -9.92 -8.64 22.12
CA LEU A 69 -9.62 -8.54 20.69
C LEU A 69 -10.69 -7.69 20.01
N HIS A 70 -10.26 -6.85 19.06
CA HIS A 70 -11.12 -5.97 18.27
C HIS A 70 -10.89 -6.24 16.78
N GLY A 71 -11.96 -6.16 15.99
CA GLY A 71 -11.85 -6.27 14.53
C GLY A 71 -11.09 -5.08 13.95
N PHE A 72 -10.35 -5.31 12.88
CA PHE A 72 -9.60 -4.28 12.17
C PHE A 72 -9.78 -4.48 10.66
N HIS A 73 -10.39 -3.49 10.00
CA HIS A 73 -10.77 -3.55 8.59
C HIS A 73 -10.41 -2.24 7.88
N ILE A 74 -10.22 -2.35 6.57
CA ILE A 74 -10.18 -1.20 5.66
C ILE A 74 -11.52 -1.16 4.94
N HIS A 75 -12.20 -0.03 5.04
CA HIS A 75 -13.48 0.19 4.38
C HIS A 75 -13.28 0.81 3.00
N ALA A 76 -14.26 0.66 2.12
CA ALA A 76 -14.22 1.09 0.73
C ALA A 76 -14.12 2.62 0.57
N PHE A 77 -14.70 3.40 1.49
CA PHE A 77 -14.77 4.85 1.39
C PHE A 77 -14.08 5.55 2.57
N GLY A 78 -13.30 6.59 2.25
CA GLY A 78 -12.72 7.52 3.22
C GLY A 78 -13.71 8.60 3.69
N ASP A 79 -15.01 8.34 3.63
CA ASP A 79 -16.06 9.28 4.05
C ASP A 79 -16.37 9.11 5.53
N THR A 80 -15.99 10.11 6.34
CA THR A 80 -16.25 10.16 7.78
C THR A 80 -17.31 11.20 8.16
N THR A 81 -18.09 11.71 7.21
CA THR A 81 -19.07 12.79 7.43
C THR A 81 -20.22 12.41 8.36
N ASN A 82 -20.63 11.14 8.36
CA ASN A 82 -21.59 10.56 9.32
C ASN A 82 -20.89 9.57 10.27
N GLY A 83 -19.70 9.93 10.73
CA GLY A 83 -18.82 9.04 11.47
C GLY A 83 -18.46 7.79 10.66
N CYS A 84 -18.34 6.64 11.32
CA CYS A 84 -17.94 5.39 10.67
C CYS A 84 -19.02 4.80 9.75
N ASN A 85 -20.27 5.24 9.85
CA ASN A 85 -21.39 4.66 9.09
C ASN A 85 -21.30 4.92 7.59
N SER A 86 -20.66 6.02 7.18
CA SER A 86 -20.49 6.37 5.76
C SER A 86 -19.29 5.69 5.09
N THR A 87 -18.49 4.92 5.83
CA THR A 87 -17.27 4.31 5.29
C THR A 87 -17.54 3.13 4.33
N GLY A 88 -18.78 2.62 4.32
CA GLY A 88 -19.18 1.51 3.44
C GLY A 88 -18.70 0.15 3.95
N PRO A 89 -18.77 -0.91 3.13
CA PRO A 89 -18.18 -2.21 3.46
C PRO A 89 -16.65 -2.18 3.45
#